data_AF-A0A961DVJ0-F1
#
_entry.id   AF-A0A961DVJ0-F1
#
_cell.length_a   1.000
_cell.length_b   1.000
_cell.length_c   1.000
_cell.angle_alpha   90.00
_cell.angle_beta   90.00
_cell.angle_gamma   90.00
#
_symmetry.space_group_name_H-M   'P 1'
#
loop_
_entity.id
_entity.type
_entity.pdbx_description
1 polymer ?
#
loop_
_entity_poly.entity_id
_entity_poly.type
_entity_poly.pdbx_seq_one_letter_code
_entity_poly.pdbx_strand_id
1 'polypeptide(L)'
;MILAGTATTTRDLYRGIYSPESQTLSSLARRGALDWVMVTGIAGVGACLIVTAAGLYVMRWLPRLVLGLSGFLGLLVAARPLLDHETVHIVVTSLGGVGLAAWPALTVLKHPGAPRLCEPRYAFPVSAATATLLLWTGFELFVGGRMLGLAERITVLSELAWPAVVVVAALLQARTEADTSLPVSGLSCCVQSSRSARLQARPQR
;
A
#
# COMPACT_ATOMS: atom_id res chain seq x y z
N MET A 1 -8.20 -0.95 -2.57
CA MET A 1 -9.50 -1.25 -3.22
C MET A 1 -10.72 -0.89 -2.38
N ILE A 2 -10.67 -0.97 -1.04
CA ILE A 2 -11.80 -0.57 -0.17
C ILE A 2 -12.13 0.93 -0.28
N LEU A 3 -11.13 1.79 -0.50
CA LEU A 3 -11.31 3.25 -0.69
C LEU A 3 -11.91 3.67 -2.05
N ALA A 4 -11.70 2.87 -3.10
CA ALA A 4 -12.30 3.13 -4.41
C ALA A 4 -13.78 2.76 -4.43
N GLY A 5 -14.14 1.67 -3.72
CA GLY A 5 -15.52 1.21 -3.57
C GLY A 5 -16.37 2.15 -2.73
N THR A 6 -15.83 2.72 -1.64
CA THR A 6 -16.57 3.70 -0.83
C THR A 6 -16.78 5.03 -1.56
N ALA A 7 -15.86 5.42 -2.45
CA ALA A 7 -15.95 6.65 -3.25
C ALA A 7 -17.00 6.57 -4.38
N THR A 8 -17.29 5.37 -4.89
CA THR A 8 -18.34 5.18 -5.91
C THR A 8 -19.73 5.14 -5.29
N THR A 9 -19.90 4.51 -4.14
CA THR A 9 -21.22 4.35 -3.50
C THR A 9 -21.75 5.67 -2.90
N THR A 10 -20.87 6.59 -2.50
CA THR A 10 -21.24 7.91 -1.99
C THR A 10 -21.60 8.92 -3.09
N ARG A 11 -21.29 8.61 -4.35
CA ARG A 11 -21.45 9.52 -5.50
C ARG A 11 -22.92 9.73 -5.90
N ASP A 12 -23.78 8.76 -5.61
CA ASP A 12 -25.20 8.84 -5.95
C ASP A 12 -26.04 9.55 -4.88
N LEU A 13 -25.54 9.71 -3.66
CA LEU A 13 -26.23 10.41 -2.56
C LEU A 13 -26.04 11.95 -2.56
N TYR A 14 -25.00 12.48 -3.22
CA TYR A 14 -24.54 13.86 -3.01
C TYR A 14 -24.46 14.73 -4.30
N ARG A 15 -25.23 14.42 -5.35
CA ARG A 15 -25.19 15.13 -6.64
C ARG A 15 -25.60 16.62 -6.64
N GLY A 16 -25.96 17.21 -5.49
CA GLY A 16 -26.42 18.61 -5.43
C GLY A 16 -25.49 19.62 -4.76
N ILE A 17 -24.56 19.21 -3.87
CA ILE A 17 -23.89 20.14 -2.93
C ILE A 17 -22.35 19.96 -2.89
N TYR A 18 -21.81 18.90 -3.52
CA TYR A 18 -20.40 18.55 -3.44
C TYR A 18 -19.73 18.54 -4.82
N SER A 19 -18.71 19.39 -4.99
CA SER A 19 -17.85 19.41 -6.17
C SER A 19 -16.55 18.65 -5.87
N PRO A 20 -16.38 17.41 -6.36
CA PRO A 20 -15.20 16.57 -6.07
C PRO A 20 -13.89 17.11 -6.65
N GLU A 21 -13.97 18.10 -7.54
CA GLU A 21 -12.82 18.71 -8.21
C GLU A 21 -12.11 19.72 -7.30
N SER A 22 -12.89 20.54 -6.59
CA SER A 22 -12.39 21.64 -5.76
C SER A 22 -12.33 21.32 -4.27
N GLN A 23 -13.11 20.35 -3.78
CA GLN A 23 -13.16 20.01 -2.35
C GLN A 23 -12.31 18.78 -2.01
N THR A 24 -11.33 18.98 -1.13
CA THR A 24 -10.47 17.93 -0.57
C THR A 24 -11.25 16.95 0.30
N LEU A 25 -10.77 15.70 0.35
CA LEU A 25 -11.13 14.68 1.33
C LEU A 25 -10.99 15.24 2.75
N SER A 26 -9.92 16.00 3.01
CA SER A 26 -9.67 16.66 4.30
C SER A 26 -10.73 17.72 4.67
N SER A 27 -11.21 18.52 3.70
CA SER A 27 -12.31 19.48 3.95
C SER A 27 -13.68 18.83 4.11
N LEU A 28 -13.86 17.65 3.51
CA LEU A 28 -15.07 16.84 3.66
C LEU A 28 -15.10 16.17 5.04
N ALA A 29 -13.94 15.72 5.53
CA ALA A 29 -13.72 15.24 6.90
C ALA A 29 -14.08 16.28 7.96
N ARG A 30 -13.81 17.56 7.69
CA ARG A 30 -14.06 18.64 8.66
C ARG A 30 -15.56 19.00 8.77
N ARG A 31 -16.39 18.60 7.79
CA ARG A 31 -17.80 19.00 7.66
C ARG A 31 -18.82 18.00 8.22
N GLY A 32 -18.41 16.94 8.90
CA GLY A 32 -19.30 16.15 9.77
C GLY A 32 -20.13 15.05 9.10
N ALA A 33 -20.25 15.02 7.77
CA ALA A 33 -21.14 14.06 7.09
C ALA A 33 -20.59 12.61 7.02
N LEU A 34 -19.28 12.41 7.21
CA LEU A 34 -18.60 11.10 7.08
C LEU A 34 -17.49 10.88 8.12
N ASP A 35 -17.63 11.47 9.30
CA ASP A 35 -16.53 11.58 10.26
C ASP A 35 -15.98 10.23 10.72
N TRP A 36 -16.85 9.26 10.98
CA TRP A 36 -16.46 7.92 11.45
C TRP A 36 -15.92 7.04 10.33
N VAL A 37 -16.50 7.12 9.12
CA VAL A 37 -16.06 6.32 7.97
C VAL A 37 -14.66 6.75 7.51
N MET A 38 -14.38 8.05 7.53
CA MET A 38 -13.07 8.56 7.15
C MET A 38 -12.01 8.26 8.22
N VAL A 39 -12.32 8.45 9.50
CA VAL A 39 -11.38 8.12 10.60
C VAL A 39 -11.05 6.63 10.61
N THR A 40 -12.05 5.75 10.47
CA THR A 40 -11.82 4.30 10.38
C THR A 40 -11.05 3.91 9.12
N GLY A 41 -11.30 4.58 7.99
CA GLY A 41 -10.54 4.38 6.75
C GLY A 41 -9.06 4.75 6.90
N ILE A 42 -8.75 5.92 7.44
CA ILE A 42 -7.36 6.39 7.66
C ILE A 42 -6.67 5.51 8.70
N ALA A 43 -7.35 5.21 9.82
CA ALA A 43 -6.81 4.32 10.85
C ALA A 43 -6.54 2.92 10.31
N GLY A 44 -7.45 2.37 9.50
CA GLY A 44 -7.28 1.07 8.85
C GLY A 44 -6.11 1.05 7.87
N VAL A 45 -5.93 2.11 7.08
CA VAL A 45 -4.77 2.25 6.18
C VAL A 45 -3.48 2.38 6.99
N GLY A 46 -3.43 3.23 8.02
CA GLY A 46 -2.26 3.38 8.89
C GLY A 46 -1.86 2.06 9.56
N ALA A 47 -2.83 1.33 10.12
CA ALA A 47 -2.60 0.01 10.70
C ALA A 47 -2.11 -1.00 9.64
N CYS A 48 -2.69 -0.99 8.43
CA CYS A 48 -2.25 -1.84 7.33
C CYS A 48 -0.79 -1.56 6.94
N LEU A 49 -0.38 -0.28 6.88
CA LEU A 49 1.00 0.10 6.60
C LEU A 49 1.97 -0.36 7.70
N ILE A 50 1.56 -0.29 8.97
CA ILE A 50 2.36 -0.80 10.11
C ILE A 50 2.51 -2.32 10.04
N VAL A 51 1.42 -3.05 9.79
CA VAL A 51 1.45 -4.51 9.61
C VAL A 51 2.31 -4.87 8.40
N THR A 52 2.22 -4.10 7.32
CA THR A 52 3.05 -4.26 6.13
C THR A 52 4.53 -4.04 6.44
N ALA A 53 4.87 -3.01 7.22
CA ALA A 53 6.24 -2.75 7.66
C ALA A 53 6.81 -3.91 8.49
N ALA A 54 5.99 -4.50 9.36
CA ALA A 54 6.35 -5.68 10.15
C ALA A 54 6.51 -6.95 9.28
N GLY A 55 5.69 -7.11 8.25
CA GLY A 55 5.70 -8.26 7.35
C GLY A 55 6.80 -8.26 6.27
N LEU A 56 7.41 -7.11 5.97
CA LEU A 56 8.49 -6.99 4.98
C LEU A 56 9.85 -7.53 5.48
N TYR A 57 9.90 -8.80 5.91
CA TYR A 57 11.15 -9.43 6.39
C TYR A 57 12.26 -9.48 5.32
N VAL A 58 11.91 -9.33 4.04
CA VAL A 58 12.80 -9.40 2.87
C VAL A 58 13.55 -8.08 2.59
N MET A 59 13.22 -6.98 3.28
CA MET A 59 13.87 -5.67 3.06
C MET A 59 14.73 -5.21 4.24
N ARG A 60 15.70 -4.32 4.00
CA ARG A 60 16.55 -3.77 5.08
C ARG A 60 15.71 -2.92 6.05
N TRP A 61 16.26 -2.60 7.22
CA TRP A 61 15.55 -1.86 8.27
C TRP A 61 15.08 -0.46 7.83
N LEU A 62 15.87 0.20 6.98
CA LEU A 62 15.68 1.61 6.60
C LEU A 62 14.39 1.89 5.84
N PRO A 63 14.00 1.10 4.81
CA PRO A 63 12.63 1.13 4.33
C PRO A 63 11.73 0.86 5.53
N ARG A 64 11.60 -0.34 6.11
CA ARG A 64 10.60 -0.63 7.18
C ARG A 64 10.23 0.51 8.14
N LEU A 65 11.21 1.22 8.71
CA LEU A 65 10.97 2.38 9.57
C LEU A 65 10.18 3.51 8.90
N VAL A 66 10.48 3.88 7.65
CA VAL A 66 9.80 4.96 6.93
C VAL A 66 8.32 4.65 6.70
N LEU A 67 7.94 3.40 6.48
CA LEU A 67 6.54 2.99 6.24
C LEU A 67 5.80 2.87 7.55
N GLY A 68 6.48 2.35 8.59
CA GLY A 68 5.96 2.38 9.95
C GLY A 68 5.71 3.81 10.42
N LEU A 69 6.65 4.73 10.17
CA LEU A 69 6.54 6.14 10.52
C LEU A 69 5.43 6.84 9.71
N SER A 70 5.36 6.62 8.39
CA SER A 70 4.26 7.14 7.56
C SER A 70 2.90 6.61 8.01
N GLY A 71 2.79 5.32 8.35
CA GLY A 71 1.57 4.72 8.91
C GLY A 71 1.19 5.32 10.27
N PHE A 72 2.17 5.53 11.14
CA PHE A 72 1.98 6.17 12.44
C PHE A 72 1.53 7.63 12.31
N LEU A 73 2.14 8.39 11.41
CA LEU A 73 1.70 9.76 11.09
C LEU A 73 0.27 9.77 10.57
N GLY A 74 -0.13 8.79 9.75
CA GLY A 74 -1.52 8.61 9.32
C GLY A 74 -2.49 8.32 10.48
N LEU A 75 -2.10 7.50 11.45
CA LEU A 75 -2.87 7.29 12.68
C LEU A 75 -2.99 8.56 13.52
N LEU A 76 -1.93 9.37 13.60
CA LEU A 76 -1.96 10.66 14.27
C LEU A 76 -2.93 11.64 13.58
N VAL A 77 -3.01 11.60 12.24
CA VAL A 77 -3.99 12.35 11.46
C VAL A 77 -5.43 11.88 11.74
N ALA A 78 -5.64 10.58 11.94
CA ALA A 78 -6.94 10.02 12.31
C ALA A 78 -7.36 10.37 13.74
N ALA A 79 -6.41 10.65 14.64
CA ALA A 79 -6.65 11.10 16.00
C ALA A 79 -7.14 12.56 16.00
N ARG A 80 -8.43 12.74 15.66
CA ARG A 80 -9.18 13.99 15.61
C ARG A 80 -8.84 15.03 16.71
N PRO A 81 -8.77 14.67 18.01
CA PRO A 81 -8.57 15.68 19.06
C PRO A 81 -7.12 16.17 19.21
N LEU A 82 -6.14 15.58 18.53
CA LEU A 82 -4.73 16.00 18.65
C LEU A 82 -4.33 17.10 17.65
N LEU A 83 -5.16 17.38 16.64
CA LEU A 83 -4.82 18.25 15.51
C LEU A 83 -5.87 19.35 15.29
N ASP A 84 -6.35 19.97 16.37
CA ASP A 84 -7.23 21.15 16.30
C ASP A 84 -6.57 22.34 15.57
N HIS A 85 -5.24 22.31 15.44
CA HIS A 85 -4.46 23.28 14.69
C HIS A 85 -4.23 22.84 13.23
N GLU A 86 -4.81 23.58 12.29
CA GLU A 86 -4.69 23.35 10.84
C GLU A 86 -3.23 23.22 10.37
N THR A 87 -2.33 24.03 10.91
CA THR A 87 -0.89 23.97 10.60
C THR A 87 -0.26 22.63 10.99
N VAL A 88 -0.63 22.08 12.15
CA VAL A 88 -0.09 20.79 12.62
C VAL A 88 -0.61 19.66 11.74
N HIS A 89 -1.90 19.72 11.37
CA HIS A 89 -2.48 18.75 10.43
C HIS A 89 -1.75 18.76 9.08
N ILE A 90 -1.45 19.93 8.53
CA ILE A 90 -0.71 20.06 7.26
C ILE A 90 0.71 19.50 7.40
N VAL A 91 1.42 19.82 8.48
CA VAL A 91 2.80 19.33 8.70
C VAL A 91 2.84 17.81 8.85
N VAL A 92 1.98 17.24 9.70
CA VAL A 92 1.93 15.79 9.94
C VAL A 92 1.55 15.03 8.67
N THR A 93 0.55 15.52 7.93
CA THR A 93 0.11 14.91 6.66
C THR A 93 1.21 15.00 5.61
N SER A 94 1.88 16.15 5.49
CA SER A 94 2.98 16.34 4.54
C SER A 94 4.15 15.43 4.85
N LEU A 95 4.51 15.26 6.13
CA LEU A 95 5.60 14.39 6.54
C LEU A 95 5.29 12.92 6.24
N GLY A 96 4.04 12.49 6.44
CA GLY A 96 3.57 11.16 6.08
C GLY A 96 3.66 10.90 4.57
N GLY A 97 3.19 11.86 3.76
CA GLY A 97 3.27 11.81 2.30
C GLY A 97 4.70 11.81 1.77
N VAL A 98 5.59 12.65 2.29
CA VAL A 98 7.02 12.63 1.92
C VAL A 98 7.65 11.27 2.23
N GLY A 99 7.32 10.67 3.37
CA GLY A 99 7.78 9.32 3.71
C GLY A 99 7.28 8.27 2.69
N LEU A 100 6.01 8.34 2.27
CA LEU A 100 5.45 7.45 1.26
C LEU A 100 6.02 7.70 -0.14
N ALA A 101 6.33 8.94 -0.50
CA ALA A 101 6.95 9.30 -1.77
C ALA A 101 8.43 8.88 -1.84
N ALA A 102 9.15 8.94 -0.72
CA ALA A 102 10.54 8.47 -0.61
C ALA A 102 10.65 6.93 -0.53
N TRP A 103 9.58 6.27 -0.05
CA TRP A 103 9.52 4.83 0.12
C TRP A 103 10.00 4.01 -1.08
N PRO A 104 9.54 4.25 -2.32
CA PRO A 104 9.89 3.42 -3.46
C PRO A 104 11.39 3.43 -3.71
N ALA A 105 12.06 4.59 -3.59
CA ALA A 105 13.51 4.70 -3.76
C ALA A 105 14.27 3.91 -2.67
N LEU A 106 13.75 3.87 -1.44
CA LEU A 106 14.33 3.08 -0.36
C LEU A 106 14.16 1.57 -0.55
N THR A 107 13.19 1.11 -1.36
CA THR A 107 13.04 -0.32 -1.67
C THR A 107 14.20 -0.90 -2.48
N VAL A 108 15.08 -0.06 -3.04
CA VAL A 108 16.33 -0.49 -3.67
C VAL A 108 17.28 -1.13 -2.64
N LEU A 109 17.18 -0.75 -1.35
CA LEU A 109 17.91 -1.33 -0.23
C LEU A 109 17.29 -2.68 0.21
N LYS A 110 17.24 -3.64 -0.71
CA LYS A 110 16.61 -4.95 -0.52
C LYS A 110 17.61 -6.09 -0.34
N HIS A 111 17.17 -7.20 0.25
CA HIS A 111 17.98 -8.44 0.30
C HIS A 111 17.96 -9.18 -1.05
N PRO A 112 18.92 -10.09 -1.32
CA PRO A 112 19.08 -10.78 -2.60
C PRO A 112 17.88 -11.60 -3.11
N GLY A 113 16.83 -11.81 -2.31
CA GLY A 113 15.60 -12.52 -2.68
C GLY A 113 14.36 -11.64 -2.87
N ALA A 114 14.52 -10.31 -2.96
CA ALA A 114 13.39 -9.39 -3.04
C ALA A 114 12.82 -9.22 -4.47
N PRO A 115 11.53 -8.82 -4.61
CA PRO A 115 10.86 -8.65 -5.90
C PRO A 115 11.65 -7.80 -6.90
N ARG A 116 11.58 -8.16 -8.19
CA ARG A 116 12.16 -7.35 -9.29
C ARG A 116 11.58 -5.94 -9.38
N LEU A 117 10.37 -5.72 -8.89
CA LEU A 117 9.76 -4.38 -8.82
C LEU A 117 10.54 -3.40 -7.94
N CYS A 118 11.37 -3.89 -7.02
CA CYS A 118 12.23 -3.08 -6.17
C CYS A 118 13.59 -2.76 -6.83
N GLU A 119 13.72 -2.98 -8.13
CA GLU A 119 14.91 -2.57 -8.87
C GLU A 119 14.93 -1.05 -9.10
N PRO A 120 16.13 -0.42 -9.13
CA PRO A 120 16.28 1.03 -9.33
C PRO A 120 15.46 1.59 -10.50
N ARG A 121 15.40 0.84 -11.61
CA ARG A 121 14.69 1.22 -12.84
C ARG A 121 13.20 1.46 -12.67
N TYR A 122 12.57 0.86 -11.66
CA TYR A 122 11.14 1.04 -11.37
C TYR A 122 10.91 1.88 -10.10
N ALA A 123 11.76 1.69 -9.09
CA ALA A 123 11.71 2.40 -7.83
C ALA A 123 11.86 3.93 -7.98
N PHE A 124 12.86 4.39 -8.73
CA PHE A 124 13.11 5.84 -8.88
C PHE A 124 12.03 6.58 -9.66
N PRO A 125 11.55 6.09 -10.82
CA PRO A 125 10.46 6.75 -11.53
C PRO A 125 9.17 6.83 -10.72
N VAL A 126 8.84 5.78 -9.96
CA VAL A 126 7.64 5.79 -9.11
C VAL A 126 7.78 6.80 -7.97
N SER A 127 8.94 6.82 -7.31
CA SER A 127 9.23 7.81 -6.26
C SER A 127 9.14 9.24 -6.79
N ALA A 128 9.75 9.50 -7.96
CA ALA A 128 9.70 10.80 -8.61
C ALA A 128 8.25 11.18 -8.98
N ALA A 129 7.48 10.26 -9.56
CA ALA A 129 6.08 10.50 -9.91
C ALA A 129 5.22 10.83 -8.68
N THR A 130 5.36 10.07 -7.59
CA THR A 130 4.64 10.34 -6.33
C THR A 130 5.08 11.67 -5.71
N ALA A 131 6.37 12.01 -5.76
CA ALA A 131 6.87 13.28 -5.27
C ALA A 131 6.35 14.46 -6.11
N THR A 132 6.28 14.34 -7.43
CA THR A 132 5.70 15.36 -8.31
C THR A 132 4.22 15.57 -8.03
N LEU A 133 3.44 14.50 -7.82
CA LEU A 133 2.02 14.58 -7.44
C LEU A 133 1.83 15.26 -6.08
N LEU A 134 2.68 14.95 -5.11
CA LEU A 134 2.69 15.58 -3.80
C LEU A 134 3.01 17.08 -3.89
N LEU A 135 4.02 17.46 -4.69
CA LEU A 135 4.37 18.85 -4.94
C LEU A 135 3.23 19.61 -5.65
N TRP A 136 2.56 18.99 -6.62
CA TRP A 136 1.38 19.58 -7.26
C TRP A 136 0.28 19.81 -6.21
N THR A 137 -0.07 18.80 -5.42
CA THR A 137 -1.09 18.94 -4.37
C THR A 137 -0.75 20.08 -3.39
N GLY A 138 0.51 20.18 -2.98
CA GLY A 138 0.99 21.29 -2.15
C GLY A 138 0.87 22.64 -2.85
N PHE A 139 1.24 22.73 -4.13
CA PHE A 139 1.09 23.95 -4.93
C PHE A 139 -0.36 24.41 -5.01
N GLU A 140 -1.30 23.52 -5.31
CA GLU A 140 -2.74 23.83 -5.34
C GLU A 140 -3.25 24.27 -3.96
N LEU A 141 -2.70 23.71 -2.87
CA LEU A 141 -3.07 24.07 -1.51
C LEU A 141 -2.65 25.50 -1.17
N PHE A 142 -1.42 25.88 -1.52
CA PHE A 142 -0.88 27.22 -1.23
C PHE A 142 -1.44 28.31 -2.16
N VAL A 143 -1.76 27.97 -3.41
CA VAL A 143 -2.29 28.93 -4.40
C VAL A 143 -3.84 29.02 -4.33
N GLY A 144 -4.50 28.11 -3.61
CA GLY A 144 -5.96 28.05 -3.55
C GLY A 144 -6.57 27.61 -4.88
N GLY A 145 -5.91 26.68 -5.57
CA GLY A 145 -6.27 26.28 -6.91
C GLY A 145 -7.56 25.44 -6.97
N ARG A 146 -8.21 25.45 -8.15
CA ARG A 146 -9.52 24.82 -8.36
C ARG A 146 -9.48 23.29 -8.40
N MET A 147 -8.29 22.69 -8.55
CA MET A 147 -8.13 21.24 -8.72
C MET A 147 -7.58 20.55 -7.47
N LEU A 148 -7.53 21.26 -6.34
CA LEU A 148 -6.98 20.77 -5.08
C LEU A 148 -7.57 19.41 -4.66
N GLY A 149 -8.90 19.23 -4.78
CA GLY A 149 -9.56 17.97 -4.41
C GLY A 149 -9.19 16.81 -5.33
N LEU A 150 -8.98 17.08 -6.61
CA LEU A 150 -8.55 16.08 -7.59
C LEU A 150 -7.08 15.71 -7.41
N ALA A 151 -6.22 16.70 -7.20
CA ALA A 151 -4.79 16.50 -6.95
C ALA A 151 -4.56 15.64 -5.70
N GLU A 152 -5.24 15.95 -4.59
CA GLU A 152 -5.14 15.18 -3.34
C GLU A 152 -5.53 13.71 -3.55
N ARG A 153 -6.63 13.45 -4.25
CA ARG A 153 -7.11 12.07 -4.50
C ARG A 153 -6.13 11.26 -5.35
N ILE A 154 -5.61 11.84 -6.42
CA ILE A 154 -4.65 11.16 -7.30
C ILE A 154 -3.37 10.85 -6.53
N THR A 155 -2.89 11.79 -5.72
CA THR A 155 -1.71 11.62 -4.86
C THR A 155 -1.91 10.48 -3.88
N VAL A 156 -2.99 10.50 -3.10
CA VAL A 156 -3.28 9.45 -2.10
C VAL A 156 -3.42 8.07 -2.74
N LEU A 157 -4.13 7.97 -3.88
CA LEU A 157 -4.27 6.69 -4.58
C LEU A 157 -2.92 6.17 -5.08
N SER A 158 -2.07 7.05 -5.58
CA SER A 158 -0.75 6.68 -6.11
C SER A 158 0.20 6.25 -4.99
N GLU A 159 0.24 6.99 -3.88
CA GLU A 159 1.07 6.68 -2.70
C GLU A 159 0.67 5.34 -2.07
N LEU A 160 -0.62 4.99 -2.07
CA LEU A 160 -1.11 3.72 -1.53
C LEU A 160 -0.98 2.54 -2.49
N ALA A 161 -0.93 2.78 -3.80
CA ALA A 161 -0.83 1.72 -4.79
C ALA A 161 0.51 0.98 -4.68
N TRP A 162 1.62 1.71 -4.50
CA TRP A 162 2.95 1.11 -4.53
C TRP A 162 3.23 0.12 -3.39
N PRO A 163 2.98 0.43 -2.10
CA PRO A 163 3.10 -0.53 -1.01
C PRO A 163 2.22 -1.77 -1.23
N ALA A 164 1.00 -1.60 -1.72
CA ALA A 164 0.09 -2.70 -2.00
C ALA A 164 0.63 -3.62 -3.12
N VAL A 165 1.15 -3.03 -4.20
CA VAL A 165 1.77 -3.78 -5.30
C VAL A 165 2.99 -4.57 -4.80
N VAL A 166 3.83 -3.98 -3.95
CA VAL A 166 4.99 -4.67 -3.36
C VAL A 166 4.56 -5.84 -2.47
N VAL A 167 3.53 -5.67 -1.64
CA VAL A 167 2.99 -6.76 -0.80
C VAL A 167 2.41 -7.87 -1.65
N VAL A 168 1.59 -7.56 -2.65
CA VAL A 168 1.02 -8.57 -3.55
C VAL A 168 2.13 -9.30 -4.30
N ALA A 169 3.15 -8.59 -4.80
CA ALA A 169 4.28 -9.22 -5.48
C ALA A 169 5.10 -10.13 -4.54
N ALA A 170 5.25 -9.78 -3.27
CA ALA A 170 5.92 -10.61 -2.27
C ALA A 170 5.08 -11.85 -1.91
N LEU A 171 3.77 -11.70 -1.73
CA LEU A 171 2.86 -12.81 -1.47
C LEU A 171 2.79 -13.79 -2.64
N LEU A 172 2.78 -13.29 -3.88
CA LEU A 172 2.81 -14.13 -5.08
C LEU A 172 4.11 -14.91 -5.18
N GLN A 173 5.26 -14.30 -4.88
CA GLN A 173 6.55 -15.01 -4.86
C GLN A 173 6.59 -16.12 -3.79
N ALA A 174 6.14 -15.83 -2.58
CA ALA A 174 6.08 -16.82 -1.51
C ALA A 174 5.17 -18.01 -1.87
N ARG A 175 4.07 -17.78 -2.59
CA ARG A 175 3.20 -18.85 -3.12
C ARG A 175 3.90 -19.70 -4.16
N THR A 176 4.61 -19.08 -5.11
CA THR A 176 5.38 -19.81 -6.13
C THR A 176 6.46 -20.70 -5.52
N GLU A 177 7.15 -20.21 -4.49
CA GLU A 177 8.15 -20.99 -3.75
C GLU A 177 7.52 -22.16 -2.96
N ALA A 178 6.34 -21.94 -2.37
CA ALA A 178 5.58 -22.99 -1.70
C ALA A 178 5.12 -24.09 -2.69
N ASP A 179 4.59 -23.71 -3.86
CA ASP A 179 4.18 -24.66 -4.91
C ASP A 179 5.38 -25.43 -5.50
N THR A 180 6.54 -24.79 -5.60
CA THR A 180 7.78 -25.44 -6.09
C THR A 180 8.40 -26.38 -5.04
N SER A 181 8.18 -26.09 -3.75
CA SER A 181 8.66 -26.92 -2.63
C SER A 181 7.69 -28.05 -2.25
N LEU A 182 6.45 -28.05 -2.77
CA LEU A 182 5.62 -29.25 -2.81
C LEU A 182 6.35 -30.29 -3.67
N PRO A 183 6.81 -31.41 -3.08
CA PRO A 183 7.76 -32.25 -3.75
C PRO A 183 7.08 -33.02 -4.90
N VAL A 184 7.57 -32.80 -6.12
CA VAL A 184 7.57 -33.84 -7.18
C VAL A 184 8.21 -35.14 -6.64
N SER A 185 9.03 -35.06 -5.57
CA SER A 185 9.53 -36.21 -4.82
C SER A 185 8.44 -37.06 -4.15
N GLY A 186 7.25 -36.51 -3.86
CA GLY A 186 6.11 -37.29 -3.35
C GLY A 186 5.49 -38.19 -4.44
N LEU A 187 5.36 -37.65 -5.65
CA LEU A 187 4.96 -38.41 -6.84
C LEU A 187 6.03 -39.42 -7.24
N SER A 188 7.31 -39.06 -7.17
CA SER A 188 8.43 -39.95 -7.48
C SER A 188 8.51 -41.12 -6.47
N CYS A 189 8.33 -40.86 -5.17
CA CYS A 189 8.33 -41.91 -4.14
C CYS A 189 7.10 -42.83 -4.25
N CYS A 190 5.92 -42.28 -4.55
CA CYS A 190 4.70 -43.05 -4.77
C CYS A 190 4.78 -43.91 -6.05
N VAL A 191 5.35 -43.37 -7.13
CA VAL A 191 5.60 -44.10 -8.38
C VAL A 191 6.68 -45.18 -8.19
N GLN A 192 7.76 -44.89 -7.46
CA GLN A 192 8.83 -45.85 -7.18
C GLN A 192 8.30 -47.03 -6.34
N SER A 193 7.53 -46.75 -5.27
CA SER A 193 6.86 -47.75 -4.42
C SER A 193 5.90 -48.65 -5.23
N SER A 194 5.12 -48.06 -6.13
CA SER A 194 4.20 -48.83 -6.98
C SER A 194 4.90 -49.71 -8.04
N ARG A 195 6.12 -49.33 -8.46
CA ARG A 195 6.94 -50.11 -9.40
C ARG A 195 7.64 -51.28 -8.71
N SER A 196 8.19 -51.08 -7.52
CA SER A 196 8.84 -52.15 -6.74
C SER A 196 7.85 -53.22 -6.28
N ALA A 197 6.64 -52.83 -5.86
CA ALA A 197 5.58 -53.78 -5.53
C ALA A 197 5.15 -54.65 -6.73
N ARG A 198 5.11 -54.07 -7.94
CA ARG A 198 4.77 -54.80 -9.18
C ARG A 198 5.87 -55.76 -9.64
N LEU A 199 7.13 -55.46 -9.36
CA LEU A 199 8.27 -56.33 -9.68
C LEU A 199 8.37 -57.53 -8.73
N GLN A 200 8.01 -57.36 -7.45
CA GLN A 200 7.96 -58.45 -6.48
C GLN A 200 6.76 -59.39 -6.67
N ALA A 201 5.66 -58.91 -7.25
CA ALA A 201 4.48 -59.72 -7.56
C ALA A 201 4.59 -60.53 -8.88
N ARG A 202 5.75 -60.51 -9.57
CA ARG A 202 5.95 -61.25 -10.81
C ARG A 202 6.38 -62.69 -10.48
N PRO A 203 5.52 -63.72 -10.69
CA PRO A 203 5.86 -65.09 -10.36
C PRO A 203 7.02 -65.56 -11.26
N GLN A 204 8.06 -66.10 -10.62
CA GLN A 204 9.15 -66.81 -11.28
C GLN A 204 8.53 -68.07 -11.91
N ARG A 205 8.44 -68.08 -13.25
CA ARG A 205 8.12 -69.26 -14.04
C ARG A 205 9.40 -69.86 -14.58
#